data_AF-A0A3P6T4J5-F1
#
_entry.id   AF-A0A3P6T4J5-F1
#
_cell.length_a   1.000
_cell.length_b   1.000
_cell.length_c   1.000
_cell.angle_alpha   90.00
_cell.angle_beta   90.00
_cell.angle_gamma   90.00
#
_symmetry.space_group_name_H-M   'P 1'
#
loop_
_entity.id
_entity.type
_entity.pdbx_description
1 polymer ?
#
loop_
_entity_poly.entity_id
_entity_poly.type
_entity_poly.pdbx_seq_one_letter_code
_entity_poly.pdbx_strand_id
1 'polypeptide(L)' 'MIAGAMWAIAQTSWFVANDKLSQAVTFPIISMVPGVCAAMWSIFYFKEITGRRNVNILMVAITTTLIGAFLVGISK' A
#
# COMPACT_ATOMS: atom_id res chain seq x y z
N MET A 1 9.35 -20.64 -8.95
CA MET A 1 10.29 -20.29 -7.84
C MET A 1 10.17 -18.83 -7.41
N ILE A 2 10.25 -17.85 -8.32
CA ILE A 2 10.21 -16.42 -7.97
C ILE A 2 8.92 -16.02 -7.23
N ALA A 3 7.75 -16.46 -7.72
CA ALA A 3 6.48 -16.20 -7.05
C ALA A 3 6.41 -16.78 -5.63
N GLY A 4 7.02 -17.96 -5.39
CA GLY A 4 7.08 -18.58 -4.07
C GLY A 4 7.97 -17.81 -3.10
N ALA A 5 9.11 -17.30 -3.57
CA ALA A 5 9.98 -16.43 -2.77
C ALA A 5 9.31 -15.11 -2.42
N MET A 6 8.61 -14.48 -3.38
CA MET A 6 7.81 -13.27 -3.14
C MET A 6 6.74 -13.51 -2.08
N TRP A 7 6.05 -14.65 -2.16
CA TRP A 7 5.01 -15.02 -1.20
C TRP A 7 5.59 -15.25 0.19
N ALA A 8 6.72 -15.96 0.30
CA ALA A 8 7.40 -16.19 1.57
C ALA A 8 7.83 -14.88 2.25
N ILE A 9 8.38 -13.93 1.49
CA ILE A 9 8.77 -12.60 1.99
C ILE A 9 7.55 -11.79 2.44
N ALA A 10 6.45 -11.83 1.67
CA ALA A 10 5.22 -11.15 2.04
C ALA A 10 4.65 -11.70 3.35
N GLN A 11 4.65 -13.03 3.52
CA GLN A 11 4.11 -13.67 4.71
C GLN A 11 4.98 -13.45 5.95
N THR A 12 6.30 -13.52 5.84
CA THR A 12 7.19 -13.19 6.98
C THR A 12 7.06 -11.72 7.39
N SER A 13 6.95 -10.81 6.42
CA SER A 13 6.69 -9.39 6.69
C SER A 13 5.35 -9.17 7.37
N TRP A 14 4.32 -9.93 6.98
CA TRP A 14 3.00 -9.90 7.64
C TRP A 14 3.08 -10.34 9.10
N PHE A 15 3.78 -11.44 9.41
CA PHE A 15 3.95 -11.89 10.80
C PHE A 15 4.62 -10.84 11.68
N VAL A 16 5.71 -10.24 11.20
CA VAL A 16 6.41 -9.15 11.92
C VAL A 16 5.50 -7.94 12.11
N ALA A 17 4.73 -7.58 11.08
CA ALA A 17 3.80 -6.47 11.16
C ALA A 17 2.63 -6.74 12.12
N ASN A 18 2.12 -7.97 12.23
CA ASN A 18 1.07 -8.29 13.21
C ASN A 18 1.59 -8.26 14.64
N ASP A 19 2.78 -8.83 14.87
CA ASP A 19 3.42 -8.84 16.19
C ASP A 19 3.65 -7.40 16.69
N LYS A 20 4.16 -6.53 15.81
CA LYS A 20 4.42 -5.13 16.17
C LYS A 20 3.18 -4.26 16.16
N LEU A 21 2.29 -4.36 15.18
CA LEU A 21 1.20 -3.39 14.95
C LEU A 21 -0.20 -3.87 15.37
N SER A 22 -0.38 -5.15 15.75
CA SER A 22 -1.68 -5.80 15.98
C SER A 22 -2.48 -5.98 14.69
N GLN A 23 -3.18 -7.10 14.56
CA GLN A 23 -3.89 -7.49 13.34
C GLN A 23 -4.89 -6.45 12.85
N ALA A 24 -5.51 -5.69 13.77
CA ALA A 24 -6.45 -4.62 13.45
C ALA A 24 -5.83 -3.49 12.60
N VAL A 25 -4.52 -3.26 12.76
CA VAL A 25 -3.75 -2.24 12.03
C VAL A 25 -3.14 -2.80 10.76
N THR A 26 -2.62 -4.03 10.83
CA THR A 26 -1.91 -4.66 9.72
C THR A 26 -2.84 -4.97 8.54
N PHE A 27 -4.11 -5.32 8.82
CA PHE A 27 -5.10 -5.67 7.79
C PHE A 27 -5.39 -4.54 6.78
N PRO A 28 -5.76 -3.32 7.20
CA PRO A 28 -6.01 -2.24 6.25
C PRO A 28 -4.76 -1.85 5.46
N ILE A 29 -3.56 -1.87 6.08
CA ILE A 29 -2.30 -1.55 5.39
C ILE A 29 -2.06 -2.52 4.23
N ILE A 30 -2.20 -3.83 4.45
CA ILE A 30 -1.91 -4.84 3.43
C ILE A 30 -2.98 -4.90 2.35
N SER A 31 -4.23 -4.57 2.68
CA SER A 31 -5.28 -4.46 1.66
C SER A 31 -5.14 -3.20 0.79
N MET A 32 -4.59 -2.10 1.33
CA MET A 32 -4.49 -0.83 0.61
C MET A 32 -3.23 -0.69 -0.23
N VAL A 33 -2.07 -1.17 0.25
CA VAL A 33 -0.78 -1.02 -0.43
C VAL A 33 -0.76 -1.60 -1.86
N PRO A 34 -1.27 -2.82 -2.12
CA PRO A 34 -1.31 -3.37 -3.47
C PRO A 34 -2.19 -2.54 -4.41
N GLY A 35 -3.32 -2.01 -3.90
CA GLY A 35 -4.21 -1.14 -4.66
C GLY A 35 -3.53 0.18 -5.05
N VAL A 36 -2.75 0.77 -4.13
CA VAL A 36 -1.92 1.95 -4.41
C VAL A 36 -0.84 1.64 -5.45
N CYS A 37 -0.13 0.52 -5.32
CA CYS A 37 0.89 0.11 -6.29
C CYS A 37 0.29 -0.14 -7.69
N ALA A 38 -0.88 -0.78 -7.77
CA ALA A 38 -1.59 -1.01 -9.03
C ALA A 38 -2.04 0.31 -9.68
N ALA A 39 -2.54 1.24 -8.88
CA ALA A 39 -2.90 2.58 -9.35
C ALA A 39 -1.67 3.35 -9.85
N MET A 40 -0.55 3.30 -9.11
CA MET A 40 0.71 3.93 -9.52
C MET A 40 1.28 3.32 -10.81
N TRP A 41 1.20 2.00 -10.95
CA TRP A 41 1.61 1.28 -12.17
C TRP A 41 0.78 1.69 -13.38
N SER A 42 -0.54 1.86 -13.23
CA SER A 42 -1.40 2.36 -14.32
C SER A 42 -1.01 3.78 -14.78
N ILE A 43 -0.63 4.66 -13.86
CA ILE A 43 -0.19 6.03 -14.21
C ILE A 43 1.15 6.00 -14.97
N PHE A 44 2.14 5.25 -14.46
CA PHE A 44 3.49 5.24 -15.02
C PHE A 44 3.58 4.48 -16.35
N TYR A 45 2.92 3.32 -16.45
CA TYR A 45 3.05 2.44 -17.61
C TYR A 45 2.09 2.83 -18.74
N PHE A 46 0.82 3.05 -18.42
CA PHE A 46 -0.19 3.35 -19.44
C PHE A 46 -0.23 4.84 -19.82
N LYS A 47 0.25 5.76 -18.95
CA LYS A 47 0.10 7.21 -19.15
C LYS A 47 -1.34 7.65 -19.49
N GLU A 48 -2.33 6.78 -19.25
CA GLU A 48 -3.73 6.96 -19.63
C GLU A 48 -4.31 8.24 -19.00
N ILE A 49 -3.80 8.61 -17.84
CA ILE A 49 -4.20 9.80 -17.11
C ILE A 49 -3.28 10.96 -17.51
N THR A 50 -3.55 11.57 -18.66
CA THR A 50 -2.92 12.83 -19.06
C THR A 50 -3.57 14.04 -18.35
N GLY A 51 -4.73 13.85 -17.69
CA GLY A 51 -5.45 14.90 -16.96
C GLY A 51 -4.87 15.21 -15.58
N ARG A 52 -4.32 16.42 -15.38
CA ARG A 52 -3.78 16.93 -14.10
C ARG A 52 -4.71 16.70 -12.90
N ARG A 53 -6.03 16.69 -13.11
CA ARG A 53 -7.04 16.52 -12.06
C ARG A 53 -7.05 15.11 -11.45
N ASN A 54 -6.94 14.07 -12.28
CA ASN A 54 -6.91 12.69 -11.78
C ASN A 54 -5.58 12.35 -11.10
N VAL A 55 -4.47 12.88 -11.61
CA VAL A 55 -3.15 12.74 -10.97
C VAL A 55 -3.16 13.35 -9.57
N ASN A 56 -3.78 14.54 -9.41
CA ASN A 56 -3.92 15.17 -8.10
C ASN A 56 -4.80 14.36 -7.15
N ILE A 57 -5.92 13.78 -7.61
CA ILE A 57 -6.77 12.92 -6.78
C ILE A 57 -6.01 11.65 -6.34
N LEU A 58 -5.22 11.05 -7.24
CA LEU A 58 -4.39 9.89 -6.91
C LEU A 58 -3.28 10.24 -5.91
N MET A 59 -2.62 11.38 -6.07
CA MET A 59 -1.64 11.89 -5.10
C MET A 59 -2.27 12.12 -3.71
N VAL A 60 -3.48 12.67 -3.65
CA VAL A 60 -4.23 12.85 -2.40
C VAL A 60 -4.56 11.48 -1.80
N ALA A 61 -5.06 10.52 -2.58
CA ALA A 61 -5.37 9.17 -2.10
C ALA A 61 -4.12 8.46 -1.54
N ILE A 62 -2.97 8.58 -2.21
CA ILE A 62 -1.69 8.01 -1.77
C ILE A 62 -1.23 8.65 -0.47
N THR A 63 -1.26 9.99 -0.40
CA THR A 63 -0.87 10.71 0.82
C THR A 63 -1.82 10.43 1.97
N THR A 64 -3.13 10.37 1.75
CA THR A 64 -4.10 9.96 2.79
C THR A 64 -3.86 8.52 3.25
N THR A 65 -3.52 7.60 2.33
CA THR A 65 -3.21 6.20 2.69
C THR A 65 -1.90 6.10 3.46
N LEU A 66 -0.86 6.85 3.08
CA LEU A 66 0.42 6.92 3.79
C LEU A 66 0.27 7.55 5.18
N ILE A 67 -0.48 8.65 5.28
CA ILE A 67 -0.80 9.31 6.54
C ILE A 67 -1.61 8.37 7.43
N GLY A 68 -2.58 7.66 6.87
CA GLY A 68 -3.35 6.63 7.58
C GLY A 68 -2.44 5.52 8.11
N ALA A 69 -1.61 4.92 7.26
CA ALA A 69 -0.66 3.89 7.68
C ALA A 69 0.31 4.39 8.76
N PHE A 70 0.77 5.64 8.65
CA PHE A 70 1.68 6.27 9.61
C PHE A 70 0.98 6.57 10.95
N LEU A 71 -0.22 7.16 10.94
CA LEU A 71 -1.04 7.39 12.13
C LEU A 71 -1.36 6.10 12.85
N VAL A 72 -1.75 5.06 12.13
CA VAL A 72 -2.07 3.76 12.73
C VAL A 72 -0.80 3.07 13.25
N GLY A 73 0.35 3.29 12.62
CA GLY A 73 1.66 2.86 13.13
C GLY A 73 2.11 3.61 14.39
N ILE A 74 1.78 4.90 14.53
CA ILE A 74 2.06 5.72 15.71
C ILE A 74 1.04 5.51 16.83
N SER A 75 -0.18 5.07 16.52
CA SER A 75 -1.25 4.83 17.50
C SER A 75 -1.03 3.61 18.41
N LYS A 76 0.22 3.20 18.59
CA LYS A 76 0.63 2.18 19.56
C LYS A 76 1.11 2.81 20.86
#